data_AF-A3QIN3-F1
#
_entry.id   AF-A3QIN3-F1
#
_cell.length_a   1.000
_cell.length_b   1.000
_cell.length_c   1.000
_cell.angle_alpha   90.00
_cell.angle_beta   90.00
_cell.angle_gamma   90.00
#
_symmetry.space_group_name_H-M   'P 1'
#
loop_
_entity.id
_entity.type
_entity.pdbx_description
1 polymer ?
#
loop_
_entity_poly.entity_id
_entity_poly.type
_entity_poly.pdbx_seq_one_letter_code
_entity_poly.pdbx_strand_id
1 'polypeptide(L)'
;MVALDSLYAMLARPVQRVVTRKRVVDQTEHIDAIHADSHEAPQSQLPPHLERRRQTDRRINPRPGRDDRRGQARRLQAQKQAEEEAEKEALNSPLPRIDIDV
;
A
#
# COMPACT_ATOMS: atom_id res chain seq x y z
N MET A 1 -72.73 -1.27 29.42
CA MET A 1 -71.99 -2.49 29.01
C MET A 1 -70.55 -2.33 29.47
N VAL A 2 -70.03 -3.31 30.19
CA VAL A 2 -68.61 -3.34 30.59
C VAL A 2 -67.81 -3.86 29.38
N ALA A 3 -66.83 -3.09 28.92
CA ALA A 3 -66.01 -3.48 27.76
C ALA A 3 -65.09 -4.65 28.12
N LEU A 4 -64.81 -5.54 27.16
CA LEU A 4 -63.96 -6.72 27.40
C LEU A 4 -62.58 -6.34 27.96
N ASP A 5 -62.00 -5.25 27.48
CA ASP A 5 -60.70 -4.76 27.96
C ASP A 5 -60.72 -4.36 29.43
N SER A 6 -61.87 -3.86 29.93
CA SER A 6 -62.03 -3.55 31.36
C SER A 6 -62.16 -4.80 32.23
N LEU A 7 -62.73 -5.90 31.70
CA LEU A 7 -62.72 -7.20 32.38
C LEU A 7 -61.31 -7.80 32.40
N TYR A 8 -60.56 -7.67 31.30
CA TYR A 8 -59.15 -8.08 31.26
C TYR A 8 -58.32 -7.26 32.25
N ALA A 9 -58.51 -5.95 32.35
CA ALA A 9 -57.79 -5.12 33.32
C ALA A 9 -58.09 -5.49 34.79
N MET A 10 -59.34 -5.87 35.10
CA MET A 10 -59.74 -6.26 36.46
C MET A 10 -59.26 -7.67 36.85
N LEU A 11 -59.14 -8.59 35.90
CA LEU A 11 -58.86 -10.01 36.16
C LEU A 11 -57.46 -10.46 35.76
N ALA A 12 -56.73 -9.66 34.98
CA ALA A 12 -55.38 -10.02 34.54
C ALA A 12 -54.44 -10.13 35.73
N ARG A 13 -53.73 -11.25 35.80
CA ARG A 13 -52.63 -11.42 36.75
C ARG A 13 -51.40 -10.66 36.23
N PRO A 14 -50.63 -10.00 37.10
CA PRO A 14 -49.38 -9.36 36.70
C PRO A 14 -48.41 -10.41 36.14
N VAL A 15 -47.64 -10.03 35.11
CA VAL A 15 -46.64 -10.90 34.50
C VAL A 15 -45.55 -11.20 35.55
N GLN A 16 -45.46 -12.46 35.96
CA GLN A 16 -44.43 -12.90 36.88
C GLN A 16 -43.12 -13.13 36.13
N ARG A 17 -42.10 -12.33 36.46
CA ARG A 17 -40.76 -12.54 35.92
C ARG A 17 -40.17 -13.79 36.54
N VAL A 18 -40.07 -14.86 35.76
CA VAL A 18 -39.33 -16.07 36.15
C VAL A 18 -37.83 -15.75 36.03
N VAL A 19 -37.18 -15.45 37.15
CA VAL A 19 -35.73 -15.28 37.20
C VAL A 19 -35.10 -16.65 37.45
N THR A 20 -34.62 -17.27 36.37
CA THR A 20 -33.79 -18.46 36.51
C THR A 20 -32.39 -18.06 36.99
N ARG A 21 -31.89 -18.73 38.03
CA ARG A 21 -30.51 -18.55 38.47
C ARG A 21 -29.60 -19.17 37.42
N LYS A 22 -28.57 -18.43 36.99
CA LYS A 22 -27.53 -19.00 36.12
C LYS A 22 -26.81 -20.11 36.91
N ARG A 23 -26.58 -21.24 36.25
CA ARG A 23 -25.75 -22.33 36.80
C ARG A 23 -24.34 -21.78 36.99
N VAL A 24 -23.80 -21.93 38.19
CA VAL A 24 -22.38 -21.65 38.45
C VAL A 24 -21.58 -22.75 37.76
N VAL A 25 -20.72 -22.35 36.83
CA VAL A 25 -19.82 -23.23 36.08
C VAL A 25 -18.41 -22.87 36.50
N ASP A 26 -17.63 -23.88 36.87
CA ASP A 26 -16.23 -23.70 37.21
C ASP A 26 -15.45 -23.30 35.95
N GLN A 27 -14.69 -22.21 36.06
CA GLN A 27 -13.82 -21.76 34.98
C GLN A 27 -12.63 -22.71 34.92
N THR A 28 -12.42 -23.34 33.76
CA THR A 28 -11.25 -24.20 33.52
C THR A 28 -9.97 -23.38 33.56
N GLU A 29 -8.86 -24.01 33.96
CA GLU A 29 -7.57 -23.41 34.35
C GLU A 29 -6.84 -22.59 33.25
N HIS A 30 -7.42 -22.40 32.06
CA HIS A 30 -6.77 -21.80 30.90
C HIS A 30 -7.62 -20.74 30.19
N ILE A 31 -8.42 -19.99 30.96
CA ILE A 31 -9.06 -18.77 30.45
C ILE A 31 -8.33 -17.59 31.06
N ASP A 32 -7.06 -17.41 30.70
CA ASP A 32 -6.45 -16.09 30.85
C ASP A 32 -7.31 -15.14 30.01
N ALA A 33 -7.92 -14.15 30.68
CA ALA A 33 -8.72 -13.16 30.00
C ALA A 33 -7.86 -12.56 28.89
N ILE A 34 -8.28 -12.75 27.63
CA ILE A 34 -7.60 -12.22 26.45
C ILE A 34 -7.34 -10.74 26.73
N HIS A 35 -6.07 -10.41 26.97
CA HIS A 35 -5.67 -9.07 27.39
C HIS A 35 -6.12 -8.09 26.30
N ALA A 36 -6.68 -6.93 26.68
CA ALA A 36 -7.24 -5.99 25.71
C ALA A 36 -6.24 -5.61 24.60
N ASP A 37 -4.94 -5.60 24.94
CA ASP A 37 -3.84 -5.31 24.02
C ASP A 37 -3.09 -6.55 23.50
N SER A 38 -3.64 -7.75 23.63
CA SER A 38 -3.04 -9.00 23.09
C SER A 38 -3.23 -9.15 21.58
N HIS A 39 -3.06 -8.05 20.84
CA HIS A 39 -2.99 -8.08 19.40
C HIS A 39 -1.54 -8.41 19.00
N GLU A 40 -1.33 -9.61 18.46
CA GLU A 40 -0.07 -9.97 17.82
C GLU A 40 0.27 -8.93 16.73
N ALA A 41 1.52 -8.48 16.70
CA ALA A 41 1.96 -7.52 15.68
C ALA A 41 1.70 -8.10 14.28
N PRO A 42 1.25 -7.29 13.30
CA PRO A 42 0.91 -7.80 11.98
C PRO A 42 2.12 -8.52 11.38
N GLN A 43 1.91 -9.76 10.93
CA GLN A 43 2.94 -10.57 10.29
C GLN A 43 3.56 -9.79 9.13
N SER A 44 4.88 -9.60 9.16
CA SER A 44 5.57 -8.90 8.07
C SER A 44 5.44 -9.72 6.78
N GLN A 45 4.93 -9.09 5.71
CA GLN A 45 4.81 -9.73 4.38
C GLN A 45 6.15 -10.07 3.72
N LEU A 46 7.28 -9.67 4.30
CA LEU A 46 8.60 -9.92 3.76
C LEU A 46 9.28 -11.06 4.53
N PRO A 47 9.92 -12.00 3.84
CA PRO A 47 10.85 -12.94 4.44
C PRO A 47 11.87 -12.23 5.34
N PRO A 48 12.32 -12.86 6.45
CA PRO A 48 13.14 -12.23 7.49
C PRO A 48 14.51 -11.71 7.01
N HIS A 49 14.92 -12.03 5.78
CA HIS A 49 16.21 -11.61 5.20
C HIS A 49 16.11 -10.47 4.19
N LEU A 50 14.91 -9.93 3.93
CA LEU A 50 14.72 -8.82 2.98
C LEU A 50 14.46 -7.51 3.74
N GLU A 51 15.50 -6.68 3.85
CA GLU A 51 15.39 -5.34 4.45
C GLU A 51 14.49 -4.42 3.59
N ARG A 52 13.56 -3.69 4.25
CA ARG A 52 12.79 -2.63 3.59
C ARG A 52 13.76 -1.51 3.17
N ARG A 53 13.88 -1.26 1.86
CA ARG A 53 14.62 -0.10 1.31
C ARG A 53 14.22 1.20 2.03
N ARG A 54 15.20 1.89 2.62
CA ARG A 54 15.00 3.19 3.29
C ARG A 54 14.48 4.23 2.27
N GLN A 55 13.51 5.04 2.67
CA GLN A 55 12.83 6.03 1.79
C GLN A 55 13.77 7.08 1.17
N THR A 56 15.01 7.17 1.63
CA THR A 56 16.04 8.11 1.14
C THR A 56 16.54 7.79 -0.27
N ASP A 57 16.44 6.55 -0.74
CA ASP A 57 16.99 6.14 -2.04
C ASP A 57 16.12 6.55 -3.24
N ARG A 58 14.91 7.07 -3.01
CA ARG A 58 13.97 7.43 -4.08
C ARG A 58 14.23 8.81 -4.70
N ARG A 59 15.19 9.59 -4.19
CA ARG A 59 15.45 10.96 -4.66
C ARG A 59 16.69 11.11 -5.57
N ILE A 60 17.32 10.00 -5.98
CA ILE A 60 18.54 10.05 -6.80
C ILE A 60 18.25 10.01 -8.32
N ASN A 61 17.01 9.73 -8.73
CA ASN A 61 16.65 9.73 -10.14
C ASN A 61 15.86 11.00 -10.50
N PRO A 62 16.50 12.06 -11.05
CA PRO A 62 15.75 13.10 -11.71
C PRO A 62 15.04 12.46 -12.91
N ARG A 63 13.70 12.54 -12.93
CA ARG A 63 12.89 12.14 -14.09
C ARG A 63 13.43 12.86 -15.33
N PRO A 64 13.63 12.17 -16.47
CA PRO A 64 14.00 12.85 -17.69
C PRO A 64 12.79 13.69 -18.14
N GLY A 65 12.93 15.02 -18.09
CA GLY A 65 12.00 15.91 -18.79
C GLY A 65 11.33 17.01 -17.99
N ARG A 66 11.76 17.34 -16.76
CA ARG A 66 11.12 18.46 -16.01
C ARG A 66 12.00 19.64 -15.61
N ASP A 67 13.31 19.65 -15.84
CA ASP A 67 14.10 20.86 -15.59
C ASP A 67 15.16 21.07 -16.67
N ASP A 68 15.41 22.35 -16.95
CA ASP A 68 16.59 22.91 -17.62
C ASP A 68 16.56 23.13 -19.14
N ARG A 69 15.85 24.19 -19.56
CA ARG A 69 16.17 24.94 -20.80
C ARG A 69 17.64 25.42 -20.87
N ARG A 70 18.35 25.47 -19.73
CA ARG A 70 19.78 25.85 -19.64
C ARG A 70 20.74 24.73 -20.05
N GLY A 71 20.31 23.46 -20.05
CA GLY A 71 21.14 22.31 -20.42
C GLY A 71 21.08 21.93 -21.91
N GLN A 72 20.11 22.46 -22.66
CA GLN A 72 19.93 22.10 -24.07
C GLN A 72 21.07 22.59 -24.96
N ALA A 73 21.57 23.80 -24.76
CA ALA A 73 22.69 24.34 -25.54
C ALA A 73 23.96 23.47 -25.40
N ARG A 74 24.25 22.99 -24.18
CA ARG A 74 25.39 22.11 -23.93
C ARG A 74 25.21 20.72 -24.53
N ARG A 75 23.98 20.17 -24.53
CA ARG A 75 23.67 18.89 -25.19
C ARG A 75 23.78 18.99 -26.71
N LEU A 76 23.29 20.07 -27.31
CA LEU A 76 23.40 20.31 -28.74
C LEU A 76 24.86 20.49 -29.17
N GLN A 77 25.69 21.15 -28.36
CA GLN A 77 27.13 21.25 -28.62
C GLN A 77 27.83 19.91 -28.51
N ALA A 78 27.51 19.10 -27.49
CA ALA A 78 28.09 17.76 -27.33
C ALA A 78 27.68 16.81 -28.46
N GLN A 79 26.44 16.91 -28.96
CA GLN A 79 25.97 16.13 -30.12
C GLN A 79 26.72 16.52 -31.39
N LYS A 80 26.87 17.83 -31.67
CA LYS A 80 27.66 18.29 -32.82
C LYS A 80 29.11 17.84 -32.77
N GLN A 81 29.74 17.90 -31.59
CA GLN A 81 31.11 17.42 -31.42
C GLN A 81 31.22 15.91 -31.68
N ALA A 82 30.27 15.13 -31.18
CA ALA A 82 30.26 13.69 -31.42
C ALA A 82 30.02 13.34 -32.91
N GLU A 83 29.16 14.09 -33.60
CA GLU A 83 28.94 13.93 -35.05
C GLU A 83 30.20 14.28 -35.85
N GLU A 84 30.86 15.40 -35.54
CA GLU A 84 32.12 15.81 -36.18
C GLU A 84 33.27 14.81 -35.94
N GLU A 85 33.33 14.20 -34.75
CA GLU A 85 34.31 13.15 -34.44
C GLU A 85 34.01 11.87 -35.22
N ALA A 86 32.75 11.45 -35.28
CA ALA A 86 32.33 10.27 -36.05
C ALA A 86 32.57 10.45 -37.56
N GLU A 87 32.34 11.65 -38.10
CA GLU A 87 32.65 11.97 -39.51
C GLU A 87 34.15 11.90 -39.80
N LYS A 88 34.99 12.42 -38.90
CA LYS A 88 36.46 12.33 -39.03
C LYS A 88 36.94 10.88 -38.95
N GLU A 89 36.34 10.08 -38.08
CA GLU A 89 36.67 8.66 -37.96
C GLU A 89 36.22 7.87 -39.20
N ALA A 90 35.05 8.18 -39.76
CA ALA A 90 34.56 7.57 -40.99
C ALA A 90 35.44 7.94 -42.21
N LEU A 91 35.91 9.19 -42.31
CA LEU A 91 36.84 9.64 -43.35
C LEU A 91 38.22 8.99 -43.22
N ASN A 92 38.66 8.68 -42.00
CA ASN A 92 39.92 8.00 -41.73
C ASN A 92 39.79 6.47 -41.75
N SER A 93 38.60 5.93 -41.96
CA SER A 93 38.41 4.49 -42.04
C SER A 93 38.97 3.96 -43.37
N PRO A 94 39.70 2.83 -43.37
CA PRO A 94 40.27 2.26 -44.59
C PRO A 94 39.21 1.56 -45.48
N LEU A 95 37.92 1.71 -45.16
CA LEU A 95 36.81 1.01 -45.81
C LEU A 95 36.10 1.94 -46.82
N PRO A 96 35.62 1.41 -47.96
CA PRO A 96 34.89 2.21 -48.94
C PRO A 96 33.53 2.65 -48.37
N ARG A 97 33.20 3.94 -48.53
CA ARG A 97 31.90 4.51 -48.14
C ARG A 97 30.82 4.05 -49.13
N ILE A 98 29.72 3.51 -48.62
CA ILE A 98 28.53 3.13 -49.40
C ILE A 98 27.37 4.00 -48.91
N ASP A 99 26.88 4.89 -49.77
CA ASP A 99 25.70 5.69 -49.49
C ASP A 99 24.45 4.88 -49.90
N ILE A 100 23.51 4.72 -48.97
CA ILE A 100 22.24 4.02 -49.21
C ILE A 100 21.14 5.07 -49.30
N ASP A 101 20.61 5.28 -50.50
CA ASP A 101 19.42 6.10 -50.73
C ASP A 101 18.19 5.32 -50.24
N VAL A 102 17.45 5.89 -49.28
CA VAL A 102 16.16 5.35 -48.79
C VAL A 102 15.01 6.18 -49.36
#